data_AF-R7PS48-F1
#
_entry.id   AF-R7PS48-F1
#
_cell.length_a   1.000
_cell.length_b   1.000
_cell.length_c   1.000
_cell.angle_alpha   90.00
_cell.angle_beta   90.00
_cell.angle_gamma   90.00
#
_symmetry.space_group_name_H-M   'P 1'
#
loop_
_entity.id
_entity.type
_entity.pdbx_description
1 polymer ?
#
loop_
_entity_poly.entity_id
_entity_poly.type
_entity_poly.pdbx_seq_one_letter_code
_entity_poly.pdbx_strand_id
1 'polypeptide(L)' 'MDENIFYPELTLETDDIIMELAIKKDYSKIRDSDKRKEEFIKDLHDFIDEFSQADESLDFIKYYDD' A
#
# COMPACT_ATOMS: atom_id res chain seq x y z
N MET A 1 -27.23 -1.46 -4.12
CA MET A 1 -26.81 -1.30 -2.72
C MET A 1 -25.33 -1.54 -2.76
N ASP A 2 -24.53 -0.47 -2.71
CA ASP A 2 -23.08 -0.63 -2.57
C ASP A 2 -22.86 -1.28 -1.21
N GLU A 3 -22.49 -2.55 -1.23
CA GLU A 3 -21.90 -3.17 -0.06
C GLU A 3 -20.66 -2.33 0.24
N ASN A 4 -20.67 -1.57 1.33
CA ASN A 4 -19.47 -0.90 1.83
C ASN A 4 -18.48 -2.01 2.20
N ILE A 5 -17.63 -2.39 1.24
CA ILE A 5 -16.56 -3.35 1.47
C ILE A 5 -15.55 -2.63 2.36
N PHE A 6 -15.60 -2.93 3.65
CA PHE A 6 -14.60 -2.47 4.61
C PHE A 6 -13.32 -3.27 4.39
N TYR A 7 -12.34 -2.64 3.76
CA TYR A 7 -10.99 -3.17 3.70
C TYR A 7 -10.27 -2.87 5.02
N PRO A 8 -9.44 -3.79 5.54
CA PRO A 8 -8.51 -3.46 6.60
C PRO A 8 -7.62 -2.29 6.17
N GLU A 9 -7.50 -1.30 7.05
CA GLU A 9 -6.69 -0.10 6.83
C GLU A 9 -5.49 -0.07 7.76
N LEU A 10 -4.37 0.45 7.25
CA LEU A 10 -3.15 0.71 8.00
C LEU A 10 -2.70 2.15 7.72
N THR A 11 -2.52 2.92 8.77
CA THR A 11 -1.89 4.25 8.70
C THR A 11 -0.48 4.17 9.26
N LEU A 12 0.49 4.67 8.51
CA LEU A 12 1.87 4.85 8.95
C LEU A 12 2.30 6.30 8.72
N GLU A 13 2.84 6.92 9.74
CA GLU A 13 3.32 8.31 9.71
C GLU A 13 4.78 8.35 10.14
N THR A 14 5.60 9.05 9.36
CA THR A 14 6.99 9.41 9.66
C THR A 14 7.11 10.94 9.69
N ASP A 15 8.31 11.44 10.00
CA ASP A 15 8.58 12.89 10.00
C ASP A 15 8.33 13.55 8.63
N ASP A 16 8.44 12.77 7.55
CA ASP A 16 8.38 13.27 6.17
C ASP A 16 7.12 12.84 5.41
N ILE A 17 6.50 11.70 5.77
CA ILE A 17 5.46 11.05 4.96
C ILE A 17 4.38 10.45 5.85
N ILE A 18 3.11 10.72 5.52
CA ILE A 18 1.94 9.99 6.02
C ILE A 18 1.40 9.11 4.88
N MET A 19 1.18 7.83 5.17
CA MET A 19 0.64 6.87 4.23
C MET A 19 -0.55 6.12 4.84
N GLU A 20 -1.67 6.10 4.11
CA GLU A 20 -2.86 5.31 4.43
C GLU A 20 -3.02 4.20 3.39
N LEU A 21 -3.03 2.95 3.84
CA LEU A 21 -3.11 1.76 3.00
C LEU A 21 -4.40 0.99 3.28
N ALA A 22 -5.19 0.76 2.23
CA ALA A 22 -6.34 -0.14 2.28
C ALA A 22 -5.98 -1.49 1.64
N ILE A 23 -6.08 -2.58 2.40
CA ILE A 23 -5.63 -3.91 2.00
C ILE A 23 -6.78 -4.75 1.44
N LYS A 24 -6.73 -5.05 0.14
CA LYS A 24 -7.74 -5.90 -0.52
C LYS A 24 -7.47 -7.39 -0.39
N LYS A 25 -6.21 -7.80 -0.20
CA LYS A 25 -5.79 -9.21 -0.14
C LYS A 25 -6.10 -9.81 1.23
N ASP A 26 -6.75 -10.98 1.24
CA ASP A 26 -6.99 -11.73 2.47
C ASP A 26 -5.77 -12.61 2.83
N TYR A 27 -4.91 -12.07 3.70
CA TYR A 27 -3.71 -12.74 4.20
C TYR A 27 -4.00 -13.85 5.24
N SER A 28 -5.23 -13.94 5.77
CA SER A 28 -5.58 -14.96 6.77
C SER A 28 -5.44 -16.39 6.24
N LYS A 29 -5.47 -16.56 4.91
CA LYS A 29 -5.25 -17.83 4.20
C LYS A 29 -3.84 -18.39 4.41
N ILE A 30 -2.86 -17.54 4.72
CA ILE A 30 -1.50 -17.96 5.06
C ILE A 30 -1.47 -18.21 6.57
N ARG A 31 -1.42 -19.47 6.99
CA ARG A 31 -1.50 -19.85 8.42
C ARG A 31 -0.25 -19.49 9.23
N ASP A 32 0.91 -19.58 8.59
CA ASP A 32 2.19 -19.26 9.19
C ASP A 32 2.38 -17.74 9.26
N SER A 33 2.63 -17.21 10.46
CA SER A 33 2.71 -15.77 10.70
C SER A 33 3.92 -15.13 10.03
N ASP A 34 5.05 -15.82 10.01
CA ASP A 34 6.29 -15.29 9.43
C ASP A 34 6.14 -15.23 7.90
N LYS A 35 5.63 -16.30 7.28
CA LYS A 35 5.32 -16.31 5.84
C LYS A 35 4.26 -15.28 5.45
N ARG A 36 3.26 -15.06 6.31
CA ARG A 36 2.24 -14.03 6.07
C ARG A 36 2.88 -12.64 6.02
N LYS A 37 3.81 -12.36 6.94
CA LYS A 37 4.56 -11.11 6.98
C LYS A 37 5.47 -10.96 5.76
N GLU A 38 6.16 -12.02 5.37
CA GLU A 38 7.01 -12.04 4.16
C GLU A 38 6.20 -11.71 2.90
N GLU A 39 5.04 -12.34 2.72
CA GLU A 39 4.15 -12.07 1.58
C GLU A 39 3.60 -10.64 1.59
N PHE A 40 3.16 -10.13 2.75
CA PHE A 40 2.70 -8.75 2.86
C PHE A 40 3.80 -7.74 2.49
N ILE A 41 5.03 -7.94 2.99
CA ILE A 41 6.17 -7.07 2.68
C ILE A 41 6.50 -7.13 1.19
N LYS A 42 6.45 -8.32 0.58
CA LYS A 42 6.67 -8.48 -0.85
C LYS A 42 5.63 -7.72 -1.67
N ASP A 43 4.35 -7.90 -1.38
CA ASP A 43 3.28 -7.18 -2.10
C ASP A 43 3.43 -5.66 -1.93
N LEU A 44 3.90 -5.19 -0.76
CA LEU A 44 4.16 -3.77 -0.52
C LEU A 44 5.32 -3.24 -1.38
N HIS A 45 6.40 -4.01 -1.52
CA HIS A 45 7.50 -3.67 -2.41
C HIS A 45 7.06 -3.63 -3.87
N ASP A 46 6.34 -4.67 -4.32
CA ASP A 46 5.81 -4.74 -5.68
C ASP A 46 4.91 -3.51 -5.97
N PHE A 47 4.05 -3.12 -5.01
CA PHE A 47 3.23 -1.92 -5.11
C PHE A 47 4.05 -0.63 -5.20
N ILE A 48 5.08 -0.46 -4.37
CA ILE A 48 5.94 0.73 -4.40
C ILE A 48 6.69 0.82 -5.73
N ASP A 49 7.15 -0.31 -6.26
CA ASP A 49 7.84 -0.37 -7.55
C ASP A 49 6.90 0.03 -8.70
N GLU A 50 5.68 -0.52 -8.73
CA GLU A 50 4.64 -0.12 -9.68
C GLU A 50 4.27 1.38 -9.53
N PHE A 51 4.07 1.83 -8.29
CA PHE A 51 3.76 3.23 -7.99
C PHE A 51 4.88 4.15 -8.48
N SER A 52 6.15 3.81 -8.26
CA SER A 52 7.30 4.64 -8.69
C SER A 52 7.38 4.87 -10.20
N GLN A 53 6.76 3.98 -10.99
CA GLN A 53 6.73 4.03 -12.45
C GLN A 53 5.42 4.59 -13.01
N ALA A 54 4.41 4.79 -12.15
CA ALA A 54 3.11 5.30 -12.54
C ALA A 54 3.21 6.80 -12.91
N ASP A 55 2.50 7.20 -13.97
CA ASP A 55 2.45 8.58 -14.43
C ASP A 55 1.96 9.52 -13.31
N GLU A 56 1.02 9.05 -12.49
CA GLU A 56 0.48 9.79 -11.34
C GLU A 56 1.56 10.13 -10.30
N SER A 57 2.53 9.24 -10.08
CA SER A 57 3.62 9.47 -9.14
C SER A 57 4.63 10.48 -9.68
N LEU A 58 4.88 10.44 -10.99
CA LEU A 58 5.70 11.45 -11.66
C LEU A 58 5.02 12.81 -11.64
N ASP A 59 3.71 12.85 -11.89
CA ASP A 59 2.91 14.06 -11.83
C ASP A 59 2.81 14.64 -10.42
N PHE A 60 2.75 13.78 -9.39
CA PHE A 60 2.79 14.22 -8.00
C PHE A 60 4.08 14.95 -7.66
N ILE A 61 5.25 14.47 -8.12
CA ILE A 61 6.52 15.13 -7.82
C ILE A 61 6.68 16.44 -8.60
N LYS A 62 6.13 16.54 -9.82
CA LYS A 62 6.13 17.79 -10.59
C LYS A 62 5.42 18.95 -9.88
N TYR A 63 4.54 18.67 -8.92
CA TYR A 63 3.95 19.70 -8.07
C TYR A 63 5.01 20.56 -7.35
N TYR A 64 6.20 20.02 -7.11
CA TYR A 64 7.29 20.68 -6.40
C TYR A 64 8.38 21.25 -7.32
N ASP A 65 8.19 21.24 -8.64
CA ASP A 65 9.16 21.78 -9.62
C ASP A 65 9.13 23.32 -9.73
N ASP A 66 8.27 24.01 -8.95
CA ASP A 66 8.16 25.48 -8.87
C ASP A 66 9.11 26.11 -7.83
#